data_AF-A0AAE4A117-F1
#
_entry.id   AF-A0AAE4A117-F1
#
_cell.length_a   1.000
_cell.length_b   1.000
_cell.length_c   1.000
_cell.angle_alpha   90.00
_cell.angle_beta   90.00
_cell.angle_gamma   90.00
#
_symmetry.space_group_name_H-M   'P 1'
#
loop_
_entity.id
_entity.type
_entity.pdbx_description
1 polymer ?
#
loop_
_entity_poly.entity_id
_entity_poly.type
_entity_poly.pdbx_seq_one_letter_code
_entity_poly.pdbx_strand_id
1 'polypeptide(L)' 'MAEPNDQKSWIRYLQDEGWVHERGGSHQVKMTKPSCRPITLPMNKGEQYAKGMNAAIRKQSTANDPSKQSA' A
#
# COMPACT_ATOMS: atom_id res chain seq x y z
N MET A 1 2.54 13.03 -8.19
CA MET A 1 1.25 12.47 -7.73
C MET A 1 0.96 13.05 -6.35
N ALA A 2 -0.31 13.35 -6.03
CA ALA A 2 -0.68 13.75 -4.66
C ALA A 2 -0.37 12.59 -3.69
N GLU A 3 0.00 12.91 -2.44
CA GLU A 3 0.31 11.87 -1.46
C GLU A 3 -0.93 11.01 -1.17
N PRO A 4 -0.79 9.67 -1.15
CA PRO A 4 -1.92 8.79 -0.85
C PRO A 4 -2.35 8.98 0.60
N ASN A 5 -3.62 9.31 0.80
CA ASN A 5 -4.21 9.56 2.11
C ASN A 5 -5.40 8.66 2.42
N ASP A 6 -5.87 7.85 1.48
CA ASP A 6 -6.98 6.91 1.65
C ASP A 6 -6.66 5.55 0.99
N GLN A 7 -7.49 4.53 1.23
CA GLN A 7 -7.29 3.18 0.69
C GLN A 7 -7.20 3.15 -0.84
N LYS A 8 -8.07 3.87 -1.56
CA LYS A 8 -8.13 3.87 -3.02
C LYS A 8 -6.90 4.55 -3.63
N SER A 9 -6.48 5.65 -3.01
CA SER A 9 -5.27 6.38 -3.37
C SER A 9 -4.02 5.53 -3.14
N TRP A 10 -3.96 4.78 -2.03
CA TRP A 10 -2.90 3.80 -1.78
C TRP A 10 -2.87 2.65 -2.77
N ILE A 11 -4.03 2.10 -3.15
CA ILE A 11 -4.10 1.04 -4.16
C ILE A 11 -3.50 1.52 -5.48
N ARG A 12 -3.90 2.73 -5.95
CA ARG A 12 -3.38 3.31 -7.19
C ARG A 12 -1.89 3.56 -7.12
N TYR A 13 -1.41 4.14 -6.02
CA TYR A 13 0.01 4.41 -5.81
C TYR A 13 0.83 3.12 -5.88
N LEU A 14 0.39 2.06 -5.18
CA LEU A 14 1.09 0.78 -5.19
C LEU A 14 1.00 0.09 -6.56
N GLN A 15 -0.11 0.22 -7.28
CA GLN A 15 -0.23 -0.31 -8.65
C GLN A 15 0.76 0.33 -9.62
N ASP A 16 0.98 1.64 -9.53
CA ASP A 16 1.99 2.35 -10.32
C ASP A 16 3.41 1.85 -10.01
N GLU A 17 3.68 1.50 -8.76
CA GLU A 17 4.93 0.88 -8.32
C GLU A 17 5.05 -0.62 -8.67
N GLY A 18 4.08 -1.17 -9.40
CA GLY A 18 4.08 -2.57 -9.85
C GLY A 18 3.56 -3.58 -8.82
N TRP A 19 2.86 -3.12 -7.78
CA TRP A 19 2.10 -4.00 -6.90
C TRP A 19 0.76 -4.38 -7.53
N VAL A 20 0.35 -5.61 -7.34
CA VAL A 20 -0.90 -6.16 -7.85
C VAL A 20 -1.89 -6.28 -6.71
N HIS A 21 -3.14 -5.92 -6.99
CA HIS A 21 -4.24 -6.15 -6.07
C HIS A 21 -4.60 -7.64 -6.09
N GLU A 22 -4.36 -8.34 -4.97
CA GLU A 22 -4.82 -9.71 -4.75
C GLU A 22 -6.19 -9.69 -4.07
N ARG A 23 -7.07 -10.63 -4.43
CA ARG A 23 -8.39 -10.78 -3.77
C ARG A 23 -8.20 -10.94 -2.25
N GLY A 24 -8.41 -9.85 -1.53
CA GLY A 24 -8.54 -9.83 -0.07
C GLY A 24 -10.00 -9.97 0.37
N GLY A 25 -10.22 -10.13 1.68
CA GLY A 25 -11.57 -10.11 2.25
C GLY A 25 -12.23 -8.74 2.13
N SER A 26 -13.55 -8.66 2.39
CA SER A 26 -14.34 -7.43 2.17
C SER A 26 -13.83 -6.17 2.88
N HIS A 27 -13.05 -6.32 3.95
CA HIS A 27 -12.56 -5.21 4.78
C HIS A 27 -11.05 -4.94 4.64
N GLN A 28 -10.32 -5.71 3.84
CA GLN A 28 -8.87 -5.56 3.74
C GLN A 28 -8.42 -5.85 2.32
N VAL A 29 -7.67 -4.92 1.74
CA VAL A 29 -7.08 -5.09 0.41
C VAL A 29 -5.64 -5.54 0.58
N LYS A 30 -5.28 -6.65 -0.06
CA LYS A 30 -3.92 -7.16 -0.04
C LYS A 30 -3.23 -6.80 -1.35
N MET A 31 -2.07 -6.17 -1.24
CA MET A 31 -1.22 -5.80 -2.36
C MET A 31 0.00 -6.72 -2.36
N THR A 32 0.29 -7.35 -3.50
CA THR A 32 1.41 -8.28 -3.65
C THR A 32 2.31 -7.85 -4.80
N LYS A 33 3.61 -8.08 -4.67
CA LYS A 33 4.59 -7.80 -5.71
C LYS A 33 5.62 -8.94 -5.71
N PRO A 34 6.10 -9.40 -6.88
CA PRO A 34 7.09 -10.48 -6.93
C PRO A 34 8.30 -10.15 -6.04
N SER A 35 8.77 -11.14 -5.29
CA SER A 35 9.91 -11.02 -4.38
C SER A 35 9.74 -10.01 -3.23
N CYS A 36 8.54 -9.48 -3.02
CA CYS A 36 8.22 -8.54 -1.93
C CYS A 36 7.26 -9.18 -0.93
N ARG A 37 7.35 -8.79 0.34
CA ARG A 37 6.33 -9.18 1.33
C ARG A 37 5.01 -8.45 1.04
N PRO A 38 3.86 -9.11 1.15
CA PRO A 38 2.56 -8.48 0.89
C PRO A 38 2.29 -7.32 1.83
N ILE A 39 1.56 -6.32 1.35
CA ILE A 39 1.09 -5.17 2.12
C ILE A 39 -0.41 -5.29 2.27
N THR A 40 -0.92 -5.04 3.46
CA THR A 40 -2.36 -5.03 3.73
C THR A 40 -2.84 -3.60 3.95
N LEU A 41 -3.85 -3.19 3.19
CA LEU A 41 -4.52 -1.91 3.30
C LEU A 41 -5.88 -2.09 4.00
N PRO A 42 -6.03 -1.62 5.24
CA PRO A 42 -7.29 -1.75 5.98
C PRO A 42 -8.40 -0.90 5.36
N MET A 43 -9.62 -1.39 5.37
CA MET A 43 -10.78 -0.59 4.99
C MET A 43 -11.02 0.48 6.06
N ASN A 44 -11.05 1.74 5.64
CA ASN A 44 -11.40 2.87 6.49
C ASN A 44 -12.68 3.54 5.99
N LYS A 45 -13.67 2.76 5.54
CA LYS A 45 -14.97 3.24 5.03
C LYS A 45 -14.88 4.35 3.94
N GLY A 46 -13.77 4.43 3.21
CA GLY A 46 -13.51 5.49 2.24
C GLY A 46 -13.00 6.81 2.84
N GLU A 47 -12.78 6.87 4.15
CA GLU A 47 -12.18 8.00 4.83
C GLU A 47 -10.65 7.98 4.75
N GLN A 48 -10.07 9.16 4.96
CA GLN A 48 -8.62 9.32 4.98
C GLN A 48 -8.00 8.58 6.16
N TYR A 49 -6.92 7.87 5.91
CA TYR A 49 -6.07 7.31 6.95
C TYR A 49 -5.42 8.42 7.78
N ALA A 50 -5.30 8.16 9.07
CA ALA A 50 -4.50 8.99 9.95
C ALA A 50 -3.05 9.06 9.45
N LYS A 51 -2.38 10.19 9.68
CA LYS A 51 -0.99 10.43 9.25
C LYS A 51 -0.03 9.30 9.64
N GLY A 52 -0.16 8.75 10.85
CA GLY A 52 0.67 7.64 11.32
C GLY A 52 0.48 6.35 10.52
N MET A 53 -0.74 6.11 10.03
CA MET A 53 -1.07 4.95 9.22
C MET A 53 -0.53 5.08 7.79
N ASN A 54 -0.65 6.27 7.19
CA ASN A 54 0.02 6.57 5.91
C ASN A 54 1.54 6.36 6.02
N ALA A 55 2.16 6.84 7.09
CA ALA A 55 3.59 6.64 7.33
C ALA A 55 3.96 5.16 7.50
N ALA A 56 3.14 4.37 8.19
CA ALA A 56 3.36 2.95 8.37
C ALA A 56 3.28 2.16 7.05
N ILE A 57 2.25 2.41 6.23
CA ILE A 57 2.09 1.78 4.91
C ILE A 57 3.25 2.17 3.99
N ARG A 58 3.68 3.44 4.01
CA ARG A 58 4.85 3.91 3.25
C ARG A 58 6.13 3.22 3.70
N LYS A 59 6.37 3.14 5.01
CA LYS A 59 7.54 2.45 5.54
C LYS A 59 7.53 0.98 5.14
N GLN A 60 6.37 0.32 5.21
CA GLN A 60 6.23 -1.08 4.85
C GLN A 60 6.44 -1.31 3.35
N SER A 61 5.90 -0.47 2.47
CA SER A 61 6.14 -0.58 1.02
C SER A 61 7.60 -0.41 0.66
N THR A 62 8.27 0.63 1.18
CA THR A 62 9.70 0.84 0.94
C THR A 62 10.55 -0.29 1.54
N ALA A 63 10.22 -0.77 2.74
CA ALA A 63 10.98 -1.84 3.39
C ALA A 63 10.78 -3.22 2.74
N ASN A 64 9.62 -3.45 2.14
CA ASN A 64 9.30 -4.72 1.47
C ASN A 64 9.76 -4.75 0.02
N ASP A 65 10.01 -3.59 -0.58
CA ASP A 65 10.44 -3.46 -1.97
C ASP A 65 11.96 -3.30 -2.07
N PRO A 66 12.70 -4.32 -2.53
CA PRO A 66 14.15 -4.26 -2.61
C PRO A 66 14.63 -3.27 -3.69
N SER A 67 13.79 -2.93 -4.68
CA SER A 67 14.16 -1.93 -5.71
C SER A 67 14.25 -0.51 -5.16
N LYS A 68 13.64 -0.25 -4.00
CA LYS A 68 13.71 1.02 -3.27
C LYS A 68 14.77 1.04 -2.16
N GLN A 69 15.41 -0.10 -1.86
CA GLN A 69 16.46 -0.21 -0.84
C GLN A 69 17.88 0.01 -1.38
N SER A 70 18.05 0.04 -2.71
CA SER A 70 19.32 0.36 -3.36
C SER A 70 19.40 1.85 -3.70
N ALA A 71 19.65 2.68 -2.70
CA ALA A 71 20.09 4.07 -2.86
C ALA A 71 21.01 4.45 -1.70
#